data_AF-A0A950LMZ7-F1
#
_entry.id   AF-A0A950LMZ7-F1
#
_cell.length_a   1.000
_cell.length_b   1.000
_cell.length_c   1.000
_cell.angle_alpha   90.00
_cell.angle_beta   90.00
_cell.angle_gamma   90.00
#
_symmetry.space_group_name_H-M   'P 1'
#
loop_
_entity.id
_entity.type
_entity.pdbx_description
1 polymer ?
#
loop_
_entity_poly.entity_id
_entity_poly.type
_entity_poly.pdbx_seq_one_letter_code
_entity_poly.pdbx_strand_id
1 'polypeptide(L)'
;MRPFRPSDAIRAIQITTRFPAVHGAPVHIGLPSLIGIEDLGRPDFGEPVPVEDDELPVFWACGVTPQAVIRAAKLPFAITHAPGRMIVTDIRNSRLAAL
;
A
#
# COMPACT_ATOMS: atom_id res chain seq x y z
N MET A 1 3.35 3.72 1.17
CA MET A 1 3.76 3.55 2.57
C MET A 1 2.97 4.55 3.41
N ARG A 2 2.66 4.24 4.68
CA ARG A 2 2.06 5.20 5.61
C ARG A 2 2.88 5.22 6.91
N PRO A 3 3.32 6.39 7.40
CA PRO A 3 3.99 6.49 8.68
C PRO A 3 2.97 6.37 9.82
N PHE A 4 3.37 5.69 10.90
CA PHE A 4 2.56 5.56 12.10
C PHE A 4 3.44 5.51 13.33
N ARG A 5 3.02 6.14 14.42
CA ARG A 5 3.56 5.82 15.75
C ARG A 5 3.41 4.32 16.04
N PRO A 6 4.31 3.71 16.83
CA PRO A 6 4.25 2.28 17.13
C PRO A 6 2.88 1.77 17.61
N SER A 7 2.20 2.52 18.49
CA SER A 7 0.85 2.18 18.96
C SER A 7 -0.18 2.17 17.84
N ASP A 8 -0.10 3.14 16.93
CA ASP A 8 -1.03 3.28 15.81
C ASP A 8 -0.73 2.27 14.71
N ALA A 9 0.54 1.89 14.52
CA ALA A 9 0.93 0.81 13.63
C ALA A 9 0.31 -0.52 14.07
N ILE A 10 0.40 -0.85 15.37
CA ILE A 10 -0.26 -2.03 15.96
C ILE A 10 -1.77 -1.97 15.69
N ARG A 11 -2.39 -0.82 15.93
CA ARG A 11 -3.82 -0.65 15.72
C ARG A 11 -4.21 -0.80 14.24
N ALA A 12 -3.42 -0.22 13.33
CA ALA A 12 -3.61 -0.32 11.90
C ALA A 12 -3.51 -1.76 11.41
N ILE A 13 -2.56 -2.55 11.92
CA ILE A 13 -2.45 -3.99 11.62
C ILE A 13 -3.73 -4.72 12.02
N GLN A 14 -4.20 -4.54 13.27
CA GLN A 14 -5.41 -5.19 13.76
C GLN A 14 -6.65 -4.84 12.92
N ILE A 15 -6.79 -3.58 12.53
CA ILE A 15 -7.92 -3.12 11.71
C ILE A 15 -7.83 -3.70 10.31
N THR A 16 -6.69 -3.54 9.64
CA THR A 16 -6.54 -3.83 8.21
C THR A 16 -6.44 -5.32 7.90
N THR A 17 -5.92 -6.13 8.83
CA THR A 17 -5.87 -7.61 8.70
C THR A 17 -7.24 -8.24 8.47
N ARG A 18 -8.32 -7.59 8.96
CA ARG A 18 -9.70 -8.07 8.76
C ARG A 18 -10.20 -7.94 7.33
N PHE A 19 -9.52 -7.20 6.45
CA PHE A 19 -9.96 -6.88 5.09
C PHE A 19 -8.96 -7.37 4.02
N PRO A 20 -8.74 -8.69 3.89
CA PRO A 20 -7.74 -9.24 2.95
C PRO A 20 -8.05 -8.94 1.48
N ALA A 21 -9.32 -8.77 1.12
CA ALA A 21 -9.75 -8.41 -0.23
C ALA A 21 -9.55 -6.92 -0.58
N VAL A 22 -9.02 -6.11 0.35
CA VAL A 22 -8.74 -4.68 0.16
C VAL A 22 -7.23 -4.44 0.32
N HIS A 23 -6.79 -3.81 1.40
CA HIS A 23 -5.36 -3.65 1.71
C HIS A 23 -4.78 -4.85 2.46
N GLY A 24 -5.60 -5.54 3.27
CA GLY A 24 -5.14 -6.63 4.13
C GLY A 24 -4.15 -6.20 5.21
N ALA A 25 -3.47 -7.18 5.80
CA ALA A 25 -2.37 -6.91 6.72
C ALA A 25 -1.20 -6.21 6.00
N PRO A 26 -0.39 -5.40 6.70
CA PRO A 26 0.85 -4.89 6.13
C PRO A 26 1.77 -6.03 5.70
N VAL A 27 2.53 -5.80 4.63
CA VAL A 27 3.56 -6.73 4.14
C VAL A 27 4.93 -6.47 4.76
N HIS A 28 5.16 -5.27 5.32
CA HIS A 28 6.43 -4.89 5.97
C HIS A 28 6.24 -3.72 6.94
N ILE A 29 7.11 -3.63 7.96
CA ILE A 29 7.11 -2.56 8.97
C ILE A 29 8.56 -2.17 9.29
N GLY A 30 8.83 -0.86 9.37
CA GLY A 30 10.13 -0.33 9.77
C GLY A 30 11.12 -0.39 8.61
N LEU A 31 12.30 -0.96 8.85
CA LEU A 31 13.51 -0.90 8.00
C LEU A 31 13.23 -1.09 6.48
N PRO A 32 13.11 0.00 5.69
CA PRO A 32 12.69 -0.10 4.28
C PRO A 32 13.71 -0.82 3.39
N SER A 33 14.98 -0.76 3.76
CA SER A 33 16.08 -1.42 3.04
C SER A 33 15.92 -2.94 2.96
N LEU A 34 15.25 -3.57 3.93
CA LEU A 34 14.98 -5.01 3.92
C LEU A 34 14.03 -5.45 2.79
N ILE A 35 13.28 -4.51 2.21
CA ILE A 35 12.41 -4.73 1.05
C ILE A 35 12.90 -4.00 -0.20
N GLY A 36 14.17 -3.61 -0.21
CA GLY A 36 14.81 -2.98 -1.37
C GLY A 36 14.45 -1.51 -1.59
N ILE A 37 13.92 -0.82 -0.57
CA ILE A 37 13.64 0.63 -0.64
C ILE A 37 14.80 1.38 0.01
N GLU A 38 15.58 2.08 -0.81
CA GLU A 38 16.77 2.82 -0.37
C GLU A 38 16.44 4.23 0.11
N ASP A 39 15.46 4.90 -0.50
CA ASP A 39 15.11 6.30 -0.20
C ASP A 39 13.58 6.50 -0.20
N LEU A 40 13.02 6.82 0.97
CA LEU A 40 11.59 7.12 1.12
C LEU A 40 11.18 8.45 0.48
N GLY A 41 12.12 9.37 0.26
CA GLY A 41 11.89 10.66 -0.41
C GLY A 41 11.72 10.55 -1.93
N ARG A 42 11.93 9.36 -2.50
CA ARG A 42 11.86 9.10 -3.95
C ARG A 42 10.99 7.89 -4.27
N PRO A 43 9.67 7.95 -4.01
CA PRO A 43 8.79 6.81 -4.28
C PRO A 43 8.65 6.55 -5.79
N ASP A 44 8.57 5.27 -6.17
CA ASP A 44 8.27 4.87 -7.56
C ASP A 44 6.87 5.32 -8.01
N PHE A 45 5.95 5.46 -7.06
CA PHE A 45 4.57 5.85 -7.29
C PHE A 45 4.07 6.83 -6.23
N GLY A 46 3.41 7.91 -6.68
CA GLY A 46 2.83 8.92 -5.81
C GLY A 46 3.87 9.93 -5.30
N GLU A 47 3.50 10.65 -4.26
CA GLU A 47 4.34 11.69 -3.65
C GLU A 47 5.02 11.18 -2.37
N PRO A 48 6.24 11.65 -2.07
CA PRO A 48 6.89 11.34 -0.81
C PRO A 48 6.09 11.89 0.37
N VAL A 49 6.17 11.21 1.51
CA VAL A 49 5.56 11.64 2.77
C VAL A 49 6.63 11.69 3.85
N PRO A 50 6.62 12.71 4.73
CA PRO A 50 7.54 12.76 5.87
C PRO A 50 7.28 11.58 6.82
N VAL A 51 8.33 11.14 7.51
CA VAL A 51 8.27 10.16 8.59
C VAL A 51 8.96 10.81 9.77
N GLU A 52 8.22 11.09 10.84
CA GLU A 52 8.77 11.74 12.04
C GLU A 52 9.61 10.75 12.86
N ASP A 53 10.45 11.27 13.77
CA ASP A 53 11.40 10.48 14.56
C ASP A 53 10.72 9.40 15.43
N ASP A 54 9.45 9.61 15.83
CA ASP A 54 8.65 8.67 16.62
C ASP A 54 7.72 7.79 15.77
N GLU A 55 7.89 7.76 14.45
CA GLU A 55 7.07 7.01 13.51
C GLU A 55 7.82 5.86 12.82
N LEU A 56 7.05 4.85 12.44
CA LEU A 56 7.50 3.70 11.66
C LEU A 56 6.84 3.76 10.28
N PRO A 57 7.60 3.59 9.18
CA PRO A 57 7.01 3.40 7.87
C PRO A 57 6.35 2.00 7.81
N VAL A 58 5.07 1.97 7.44
CA VAL A 58 4.29 0.74 7.30
C VAL A 58 3.88 0.54 5.83
N PHE A 59 4.08 -0.67 5.32
CA PHE A 59 3.93 -0.99 3.90
C PHE A 59 2.79 -2.00 3.70
N TRP A 60 1.89 -1.71 2.75
CA TRP A 60 0.85 -2.63 2.30
C TRP A 60 1.05 -2.94 0.82
N ALA A 61 0.61 -4.13 0.43
CA ALA A 61 0.41 -4.43 -0.99
C ALA A 61 -0.59 -3.42 -1.60
N CYS A 62 -0.40 -3.11 -2.89
CA CYS A 62 -1.17 -2.09 -3.57
C CYS A 62 -1.61 -2.56 -4.96
N GLY A 63 -2.78 -2.11 -5.41
CA GLY A 63 -3.33 -2.40 -6.74
C GLY A 63 -2.53 -1.83 -7.92
N VAL A 64 -1.38 -1.19 -7.68
CA VAL A 64 -0.43 -0.78 -8.73
C VAL A 64 0.54 -1.87 -9.14
N THR A 65 0.63 -2.99 -8.40
CA THR A 65 1.48 -4.14 -8.78
C THR A 65 1.20 -4.63 -10.22
N PRO A 66 -0.06 -4.78 -10.67
CA PRO A 66 -0.34 -5.09 -12.07
C PRO A 66 0.26 -4.08 -13.06
N GLN A 67 0.30 -2.79 -12.73
CA GLN A 67 0.89 -1.77 -13.62
C GLN A 67 2.41 -1.95 -13.75
N ALA A 68 3.10 -2.31 -12.66
CA ALA A 68 4.52 -2.65 -12.69
C ALA A 68 4.78 -3.90 -13.55
N VAL A 69 3.95 -4.94 -13.38
CA VAL A 69 4.03 -6.19 -14.16
C VAL A 69 3.78 -5.93 -15.65
N ILE A 70 2.76 -5.14 -16.00
CA ILE A 70 2.47 -4.77 -17.40
C ILE A 70 3.67 -4.09 -18.06
N ARG A 71 4.31 -3.14 -17.37
CA ARG A 71 5.52 -2.45 -17.86
C ARG A 71 6.69 -3.42 -18.04
N ALA A 72 6.94 -4.28 -17.05
CA ALA A 72 8.03 -5.26 -17.11
C ALA A 72 7.83 -6.31 -18.22
N ALA A 73 6.59 -6.79 -18.38
CA ALA A 73 6.21 -7.77 -19.41
C ALA A 73 6.16 -7.18 -20.83
N LYS A 74 6.22 -5.85 -20.97
CA LYS A 74 6.17 -5.14 -22.25
C LYS A 74 4.95 -5.55 -23.11
N LEU A 75 3.78 -5.61 -22.49
CA LEU A 75 2.56 -5.94 -23.21
C LEU A 75 2.31 -4.94 -24.34
N PRO A 76 1.87 -5.40 -25.53
CA PRO A 76 1.66 -4.51 -26.68
C PRO A 76 0.53 -3.50 -26.44
N PHE A 77 -0.42 -3.81 -25.56
CA PHE A 77 -1.53 -2.94 -25.19
C PHE A 77 -2.11 -3.34 -23.83
N ALA A 78 -2.46 -2.35 -23.00
CA ALA A 78 -3.19 -2.54 -21.74
C ALA A 78 -3.93 -1.26 -21.35
N ILE A 79 -5.10 -1.39 -20.72
CA ILE A 79 -5.86 -0.26 -20.15
C ILE A 79 -5.87 -0.41 -18.63
N THR A 80 -5.57 0.68 -17.93
CA THR A 80 -5.58 0.74 -16.45
C THR A 80 -6.19 2.07 -15.98
N HIS A 81 -6.52 2.16 -14.70
CA HIS A 81 -6.92 3.43 -14.10
C HIS A 81 -5.70 4.33 -13.85
N ALA A 82 -5.87 5.65 -13.92
CA ALA A 82 -4.83 6.58 -13.49
C ALA A 82 -4.68 6.55 -11.95
N PRO A 83 -3.47 6.72 -11.39
CA PRO A 83 -3.28 6.85 -9.94
C PRO A 83 -4.21 7.91 -9.32
N GLY A 84 -4.85 7.58 -8.21
CA GLY A 84 -5.83 8.45 -7.54
C GLY A 84 -7.19 8.57 -8.26
N ARG A 85 -7.41 7.82 -9.35
CA ARG A 85 -8.67 7.80 -10.13
C ARG A 85 -9.27 6.40 -10.18
N MET A 86 -9.55 5.82 -9.01
CA MET A 86 -10.11 4.47 -8.90
C MET A 86 -11.60 4.42 -9.26
N ILE A 87 -12.09 3.21 -9.57
CA ILE A 87 -13.53 2.94 -9.73
C ILE A 87 -14.17 2.87 -8.35
N VAL A 88 -15.18 3.70 -8.12
CA VAL A 88 -16.04 3.61 -6.93
C VAL A 88 -17.15 2.59 -7.21
N THR A 89 -17.39 1.68 -6.28
CA THR A 89 -18.41 0.62 -6.41
C THR A 89 -19.47 0.78 -5.32
N ASP A 90 -20.60 0.10 -5.48
CA ASP A 90 -21.66 0.02 -4.46
C ASP A 90 -21.35 -1.00 -3.34
N ILE A 91 -20.19 -1.68 -3.40
CA ILE A 91 -19.78 -2.68 -2.41
C ILE A 91 -19.20 -1.95 -1.20
N ARG A 92 -19.90 -2.07 -0.06
CA ARG A 92 -19.38 -1.55 1.22
C ARG A 92 -18.21 -2.39 1.71
N ASN A 93 -17.16 -1.74 2.22
CA ASN A 93 -16.02 -2.42 2.84
C ASN A 93 -16.41 -3.41 3.94
N SER A 94 -17.49 -3.13 4.70
CA SER A 94 -17.98 -4.05 5.73
C SER A 94 -18.42 -5.41 5.18
N ARG A 95 -18.77 -5.51 3.89
CA ARG A 95 -19.08 -6.78 3.21
C ARG A 95 -17.82 -7.55 2.79
N LEU A 96 -16.65 -6.94 2.86
CA LEU A 96 -15.35 -7.51 2.48
C LEU A 96 -14.51 -7.91 3.70
N ALA A 97 -15.05 -7.78 4.91
CA ALA A 97 -14.41 -8.25 6.12
C ALA A 97 -14.41 -9.79 6.16
N ALA A 98 -13.28 -10.39 6.51
CA ALA A 98 -13.14 -11.83 6.71
C ALA A 98 -13.62 -12.30 8.11
N LEU A 99 -13.94 -11.36 9.01
CA LEU A 99 -14.36 -11.55 10.40
C LEU A 99 -15.54 -10.63 10.76
#